data_AF-A0A1F7UY19-F1
#
_entry.id   AF-A0A1F7UY19-F1
#
_cell.length_a   1.000
_cell.length_b   1.000
_cell.length_c   1.000
_cell.angle_alpha   90.00
_cell.angle_beta   90.00
_cell.angle_gamma   90.00
#
_symmetry.space_group_name_H-M   'P 1'
#
loop_
_entity.id
_entity.type
_entity.pdbx_description
1 polymer ?
#
loop_
_entity_poly.entity_id
_entity_poly.type
_entity_poly.pdbx_seq_one_letter_code
_entity_poly.pdbx_strand_id
1 'polypeptide(L)'
;MDEHTPTNSLFTLRVLWGAYVAAVFIFNIIARSIVQESSEAAYPLLVQIFIGLSVVELGAVIVMQAKIGNSLPVDTSSIFVTKLLQFALAESVAIYGLVLTFMDGNTQRLIYFSVASIAGLLIAYPRR
;
A
#
# COMPACT_ATOMS: atom_id res chain seq x y z
N MET A 1 30.09 -19.77 3.77
CA MET A 1 28.84 -19.64 4.55
C MET A 1 28.45 -18.18 4.45
N ASP A 2 27.30 -17.94 3.87
CA ASP A 2 27.19 -17.03 2.73
C ASP A 2 27.31 -15.54 3.06
N GLU A 3 28.04 -14.88 2.18
CA GLU A 3 28.21 -13.44 2.09
C GLU A 3 26.84 -12.82 1.78
N HIS A 4 26.10 -12.43 2.82
CA HIS A 4 24.94 -11.54 2.67
C HIS A 4 25.44 -10.15 2.27
N THR A 5 25.84 -10.01 1.00
CA THR A 5 26.21 -8.73 0.42
C THR A 5 24.97 -7.81 0.45
N PRO A 6 25.06 -6.60 1.05
CA PRO A 6 23.93 -5.68 1.25
C PRO A 6 23.24 -5.23 -0.05
N THR A 7 23.86 -5.48 -1.21
CA THR A 7 23.32 -5.24 -2.55
C THR A 7 22.12 -6.12 -2.90
N ASN A 8 22.05 -7.37 -2.39
CA ASN A 8 20.98 -8.30 -2.74
C ASN A 8 19.66 -7.94 -2.04
N SER A 9 19.68 -7.47 -0.79
CA SER A 9 18.46 -7.17 -0.03
C SER A 9 17.72 -5.92 -0.55
N LEU A 10 18.46 -4.88 -0.94
CA LEU A 10 17.89 -3.66 -1.54
C LEU A 10 17.25 -3.95 -2.91
N PHE A 11 17.90 -4.79 -3.72
CA PHE A 11 17.33 -5.22 -5.00
C PHE A 11 16.01 -5.98 -4.78
N THR A 12 16.00 -6.95 -3.86
CA THR A 12 14.79 -7.68 -3.49
C THR A 12 13.67 -6.74 -3.03
N LEU A 13 13.97 -5.76 -2.17
CA LEU A 13 12.98 -4.78 -1.72
C LEU A 13 12.40 -3.94 -2.87
N ARG A 14 13.21 -3.58 -3.87
CA ARG A 14 12.73 -2.84 -5.04
C ARG A 14 11.84 -3.67 -5.94
N VAL A 15 12.17 -4.96 -6.11
CA VAL A 15 11.34 -5.90 -6.87
C VAL A 15 10.00 -6.09 -6.15
N LEU A 16 10.03 -6.33 -4.83
CA LEU A 16 8.82 -6.44 -4.01
C LEU A 16 7.98 -5.16 -4.10
N TRP A 17 8.60 -4.00 -3.92
CA TRP A 17 7.93 -2.71 -4.06
C TRP A 17 7.21 -2.58 -5.42
N GLY A 18 7.89 -2.95 -6.51
CA GLY A 18 7.31 -2.94 -7.85
C GLY A 18 6.11 -3.89 -7.97
N ALA A 19 6.16 -5.06 -7.32
CA ALA A 19 5.05 -6.02 -7.28
C ALA A 19 3.83 -5.45 -6.54
N TYR A 20 4.03 -4.78 -5.39
CA TYR A 20 2.96 -4.09 -4.66
C TYR A 20 2.31 -2.97 -5.50
N VAL A 21 3.11 -2.17 -6.22
CA VAL A 21 2.58 -1.17 -7.15
C VAL A 21 1.76 -1.84 -8.26
N ALA A 22 2.26 -2.93 -8.85
CA ALA A 22 1.54 -3.68 -9.88
C ALA A 22 0.23 -4.28 -9.36
N ALA A 23 0.19 -4.74 -8.11
CA ALA A 23 -1.03 -5.26 -7.48
C ALA A 23 -2.14 -4.20 -7.44
N VAL A 24 -1.82 -2.94 -7.08
CA VAL A 24 -2.78 -1.83 -7.12
C VAL A 24 -3.38 -1.64 -8.52
N PHE A 25 -2.56 -1.75 -9.57
CA PHE A 25 -3.07 -1.69 -10.96
C PHE A 25 -3.99 -2.88 -11.28
N ILE A 26 -3.62 -4.08 -10.83
CA ILE A 26 -4.43 -5.29 -11.04
C ILE A 26 -5.80 -5.14 -10.37
N PHE A 27 -5.89 -4.58 -9.16
CA PHE A 27 -7.17 -4.31 -8.49
C PHE A 27 -8.08 -3.42 -9.34
N ASN A 28 -7.52 -2.38 -9.97
CA ASN A 28 -8.26 -1.49 -10.87
C ASN A 28 -8.77 -2.21 -12.13
N ILE A 29 -7.95 -3.09 -12.71
CA ILE A 29 -8.36 -3.90 -13.87
C ILE A 29 -9.51 -4.83 -13.47
N ILE A 30 -9.35 -5.59 -12.37
CA ILE A 30 -10.36 -6.53 -11.88
C ILE A 30 -11.69 -5.82 -11.62
N ALA A 31 -11.66 -4.69 -10.90
CA ALA A 31 -12.87 -3.93 -10.60
C ALA A 31 -13.60 -3.50 -11.89
N ARG A 32 -12.87 -2.98 -12.89
CA ARG A 32 -13.47 -2.56 -14.16
C ARG A 32 -14.01 -3.72 -15.00
N SER A 33 -13.44 -4.92 -14.87
CA SER A 33 -13.90 -6.09 -15.63
C SER A 33 -15.11 -6.78 -15.03
N ILE A 34 -15.30 -6.69 -13.70
CA ILE A 34 -16.27 -7.51 -12.98
C ILE A 34 -17.43 -6.67 -12.42
N VAL A 35 -17.16 -5.44 -12.00
CA VAL A 35 -18.17 -4.60 -11.36
C VAL A 35 -19.02 -3.93 -12.42
N GLN A 36 -20.32 -4.24 -12.41
CA GLN A 36 -21.33 -3.48 -13.14
C GLN A 36 -21.72 -2.27 -12.29
N GLU A 37 -21.84 -1.09 -12.91
CA GLU A 37 -22.29 0.11 -12.22
C GLU A 37 -23.68 -0.15 -11.62
N SER A 38 -23.76 -0.18 -10.29
CA SER A 38 -25.01 -0.30 -9.56
C SER A 38 -25.42 1.09 -9.05
N SER A 39 -26.70 1.41 -9.18
CA SER A 39 -27.26 2.69 -8.73
C SER A 39 -27.57 2.71 -7.23
N GLU A 40 -27.53 1.55 -6.56
CA GLU A 40 -27.96 1.41 -5.16
C GLU A 40 -27.05 0.48 -4.38
N ALA A 41 -26.20 1.08 -3.54
CA ALA A 41 -25.98 0.73 -2.14
C ALA A 41 -24.94 1.71 -1.55
N ALA A 42 -25.39 2.70 -0.79
CA ALA A 42 -24.48 3.58 -0.06
C ALA A 42 -24.25 3.02 1.34
N TYR A 43 -23.01 2.63 1.65
CA TYR A 43 -22.59 2.23 3.00
C TYR A 43 -21.77 3.35 3.67
N PRO A 44 -22.38 4.49 4.03
CA PRO A 44 -21.65 5.69 4.43
C PRO A 44 -20.76 5.46 5.67
N LEU A 45 -21.24 4.67 6.64
CA LEU A 45 -20.47 4.35 7.84
C LEU A 45 -19.21 3.54 7.51
N LEU A 46 -19.33 2.51 6.65
CA LEU A 46 -18.21 1.65 6.28
C LEU A 46 -17.16 2.42 5.46
N VAL A 47 -17.62 3.30 4.57
CA VAL A 47 -16.75 4.23 3.84
C VAL A 47 -15.95 5.11 4.81
N GLN A 48 -16.61 5.72 5.81
CA GLN A 48 -15.93 6.55 6.81
C GLN A 48 -14.90 5.75 7.62
N ILE A 49 -15.23 4.52 8.01
CA ILE A 49 -14.31 3.63 8.72
C ILE A 49 -13.07 3.35 7.87
N PHE A 50 -13.24 2.99 6.59
CA PHE A 50 -12.11 2.68 5.71
C PHE A 50 -11.28 3.91 5.37
N ILE A 51 -11.88 5.10 5.23
CA ILE A 51 -11.14 6.35 5.12
C ILE A 51 -10.31 6.57 6.39
N GLY A 52 -10.92 6.41 7.58
CA GLY A 52 -10.23 6.56 8.86
C GLY A 52 -9.04 5.61 9.01
N LEU A 53 -9.23 4.33 8.70
CA LEU A 53 -8.16 3.33 8.70
C LEU A 53 -7.05 3.70 7.73
N SER A 54 -7.40 4.13 6.52
CA SER A 54 -6.41 4.53 5.50
C SER A 54 -5.54 5.69 5.97
N VAL A 55 -6.12 6.68 6.64
CA VAL A 55 -5.37 7.81 7.20
C VAL A 55 -4.41 7.33 8.28
N VAL A 56 -4.86 6.43 9.17
CA VAL A 56 -4.01 5.85 10.23
C VAL A 56 -2.86 5.04 9.64
N GLU A 57 -3.13 4.19 8.67
CA GLU A 57 -2.11 3.34 8.03
C GLU A 57 -1.07 4.16 7.26
N LEU A 58 -1.51 5.14 6.46
CA LEU A 58 -0.59 6.05 5.76
C LEU A 58 0.21 6.93 6.73
N GLY A 59 -0.42 7.37 7.83
CA GLY A 59 0.28 8.04 8.92
C GLY A 59 1.38 7.16 9.53
N ALA A 60 1.08 5.88 9.77
CA ALA A 60 2.06 4.91 10.26
C ALA A 60 3.23 4.72 9.27
N VAL A 61 2.94 4.62 7.96
CA VAL A 61 3.97 4.53 6.91
C VAL A 61 4.92 5.73 6.98
N ILE A 62 4.39 6.95 7.11
CA ILE A 62 5.19 8.19 7.22
C ILE A 62 6.05 8.18 8.49
N VAL A 63 5.47 7.84 9.65
CA VAL A 63 6.19 7.78 10.93
C VAL A 63 7.33 6.74 10.89
N MET A 64 7.05 5.55 10.35
CA MET A 64 8.06 4.51 10.16
C MET A 64 9.17 4.97 9.21
N GLN A 65 8.81 5.69 8.13
CA GLN A 65 9.78 6.19 7.16
C GLN A 65 10.69 7.25 7.77
N ALA A 66 10.13 8.14 8.58
CA ALA A 66 10.89 9.16 9.30
C ALA A 66 11.85 8.52 10.32
N LYS A 67 11.42 7.47 11.04
CA LYS A 67 12.28 6.74 11.99
C LYS A 67 13.48 6.09 11.32
N ILE A 68 13.28 5.42 10.17
CA ILE A 68 14.38 4.81 9.40
C ILE A 68 15.38 5.89 8.96
N GLY A 69 14.89 7.04 8.48
CA GLY A 69 15.76 8.15 8.03
C GLY A 69 16.58 8.80 9.14
N ASN A 70 16.17 8.67 10.40
CA ASN A 70 16.80 9.32 11.54
C ASN A 70 17.72 8.38 12.37
N SER A 71 17.77 7.09 12.06
CA SER A 71 18.51 6.09 12.85
C SER A 71 19.87 5.72 12.23
N LEU A 72 20.96 5.89 12.99
CA LEU A 72 22.32 5.36 12.72
C LEU A 72 22.48 3.92 13.25
N PRO A 73 23.45 3.16 12.72
CA PRO A 73 23.18 2.08 11.75
C PRO A 73 22.26 1.01 12.34
N VAL A 74 21.10 0.81 11.71
CA VAL A 74 20.14 -0.24 12.06
C VAL A 74 20.54 -1.54 11.35
N ASP A 75 20.47 -2.67 12.05
CA ASP A 75 20.64 -4.01 11.48
C ASP A 75 19.83 -4.15 10.19
N THR A 76 20.50 -4.55 9.10
CA THR A 76 19.93 -4.65 7.75
C THR A 76 18.69 -5.54 7.67
N SER A 77 18.58 -6.54 8.56
CA SER A 77 17.41 -7.42 8.68
C SER A 77 16.17 -6.70 9.22
N SER A 78 16.33 -5.75 10.15
CA SER A 78 15.24 -4.97 10.73
C SER A 78 14.63 -4.01 9.70
N ILE A 79 15.47 -3.45 8.83
CA ILE A 79 15.03 -2.56 7.72
C ILE A 79 14.15 -3.33 6.74
N PHE A 80 14.54 -4.57 6.37
CA PHE A 80 13.76 -5.37 5.43
C PHE A 80 12.33 -5.63 5.92
N VAL A 81 12.17 -6.08 7.17
CA VAL A 81 10.86 -6.34 7.78
C VAL A 81 10.04 -5.06 7.87
N THR A 82 10.66 -3.96 8.29
CA THR A 82 9.99 -2.66 8.40
C THR A 82 9.48 -2.17 7.05
N LYS A 83 10.27 -2.33 5.97
CA LYS A 83 9.86 -1.99 4.61
C LYS A 83 8.71 -2.85 4.10
N LEU A 84 8.77 -4.15 4.34
CA LEU A 84 7.68 -5.05 3.96
C LEU A 84 6.36 -4.66 4.65
N LEU A 85 6.44 -4.32 5.94
CA LEU A 85 5.29 -3.82 6.69
C LEU A 85 4.76 -2.49 6.12
N GLN A 86 5.64 -1.56 5.75
CA GLN A 86 5.22 -0.32 5.08
C GLN A 86 4.51 -0.59 3.74
N PHE A 87 4.99 -1.57 2.96
CA PHE A 87 4.35 -1.91 1.68
C PHE A 87 2.96 -2.51 1.91
N ALA A 88 2.83 -3.43 2.86
CA ALA A 88 1.56 -4.05 3.22
C ALA A 88 0.54 -3.01 3.72
N LEU A 89 0.95 -2.09 4.59
CA LEU A 89 0.10 -0.99 5.10
C LEU A 89 -0.31 0.00 4.01
N ALA A 90 0.56 0.24 3.02
CA ALA A 90 0.20 1.11 1.91
C ALA A 90 -0.76 0.39 0.95
N GLU A 91 -0.58 -0.90 0.70
CA GLU A 91 -1.43 -1.70 -0.20
C GLU A 91 -2.82 -1.95 0.38
N SER A 92 -2.96 -2.18 1.69
CA SER A 92 -4.26 -2.38 2.36
C SER A 92 -5.24 -1.26 2.06
N VAL A 93 -4.75 -0.02 1.94
CA VAL A 93 -5.55 1.14 1.51
C VAL A 93 -6.21 0.90 0.14
N ALA A 94 -5.49 0.37 -0.85
CA ALA A 94 -6.07 0.04 -2.14
C ALA A 94 -7.09 -1.11 -2.04
N ILE A 95 -6.83 -2.10 -1.17
CA ILE A 95 -7.76 -3.20 -0.90
C ILE A 95 -9.07 -2.68 -0.31
N TYR A 96 -9.04 -1.70 0.60
CA TYR A 96 -10.26 -1.07 1.13
C TYR A 96 -11.10 -0.42 0.04
N GLY A 97 -10.45 0.29 -0.89
CA GLY A 97 -11.11 0.86 -2.06
C GLY A 97 -11.73 -0.21 -2.96
N LEU A 98 -11.02 -1.31 -3.17
CA LEU A 98 -11.50 -2.43 -3.98
C LEU A 98 -12.74 -3.09 -3.36
N VAL A 99 -12.70 -3.35 -2.05
CA VAL A 99 -13.84 -3.91 -1.31
C VAL A 99 -15.06 -3.00 -1.44
N LEU A 100 -14.89 -1.68 -1.23
CA LEU A 100 -15.98 -0.72 -1.39
C LEU A 100 -16.57 -0.74 -2.80
N THR A 101 -15.73 -0.73 -3.83
CA THR A 101 -16.18 -0.76 -5.23
C THR A 101 -16.95 -2.04 -5.56
N PHE A 102 -16.58 -3.20 -4.99
CA PHE A 102 -17.38 -4.41 -5.14
C PHE A 102 -18.74 -4.34 -4.44
N MET A 103 -18.85 -3.57 -3.35
CA MET A 103 -20.09 -3.44 -2.58
C MET A 103 -21.06 -2.41 -3.18
N ASP A 104 -20.56 -1.27 -3.65
CA ASP A 104 -21.38 -0.12 -4.05
C ASP A 104 -21.36 0.19 -5.55
N GLY A 105 -20.57 -0.55 -6.34
CA GLY A 105 -20.48 -0.35 -7.78
C GLY A 105 -19.68 0.89 -8.22
N ASN A 106 -19.19 1.71 -7.28
CA ASN A 106 -18.58 2.99 -7.58
C ASN A 106 -17.07 2.84 -7.80
N THR A 107 -16.66 2.81 -9.06
CA THR A 107 -15.24 2.68 -9.46
C THR A 107 -14.42 3.94 -9.19
N GLN A 108 -15.05 5.11 -9.07
CA GLN A 108 -14.35 6.36 -8.77
C GLN A 108 -13.73 6.34 -7.38
N ARG A 109 -14.36 5.66 -6.41
CA ARG A 109 -13.81 5.49 -5.05
C ARG A 109 -12.52 4.68 -5.07
N LEU A 110 -12.48 3.57 -5.80
CA LEU A 110 -11.26 2.78 -5.94
C LEU A 110 -10.08 3.61 -6.45
N ILE A 111 -10.32 4.56 -7.37
CA ILE A 111 -9.25 5.44 -7.87
C ILE A 111 -8.65 6.26 -6.72
N TYR A 112 -9.47 6.84 -5.84
CA TYR A 112 -8.96 7.65 -4.72
C TYR A 112 -8.11 6.81 -3.75
N PHE A 113 -8.60 5.63 -3.36
CA PHE A 113 -7.85 4.71 -2.50
C PHE A 113 -6.58 4.19 -3.18
N SER A 114 -6.62 3.93 -4.49
CA SER A 114 -5.45 3.50 -5.26
C SER A 114 -4.38 4.59 -5.31
N VAL A 115 -4.77 5.84 -5.55
CA VAL A 115 -3.84 6.99 -5.53
C VAL A 115 -3.22 7.16 -4.15
N ALA A 116 -4.02 7.06 -3.08
CA ALA A 116 -3.53 7.14 -1.71
C ALA A 116 -2.53 6.01 -1.38
N SER A 117 -2.84 4.78 -1.78
CA SER A 117 -1.96 3.62 -1.67
C SER A 117 -0.62 3.83 -2.40
N ILE A 118 -0.67 4.28 -3.65
CA ILE A 118 0.53 4.58 -4.46
C ILE A 118 1.36 5.68 -3.80
N ALA A 119 0.73 6.73 -3.25
CA ALA A 119 1.44 7.76 -2.51
C ALA A 119 2.16 7.18 -1.27
N GLY A 120 1.52 6.30 -0.51
CA GLY A 120 2.13 5.56 0.59
C GLY A 120 3.34 4.72 0.13
N LEU A 121 3.19 3.98 -0.98
CA LEU A 121 4.28 3.19 -1.56
C LEU A 121 5.45 4.08 -2.02
N LEU A 122 5.18 5.24 -2.61
CA LEU A 122 6.23 6.18 -3.03
C LEU A 122 7.02 6.74 -1.83
N ILE A 123 6.35 6.99 -0.71
CA ILE A 123 7.00 7.39 0.55
C ILE A 123 7.86 6.24 1.06
N ALA A 124 7.34 5.01 1.04
CA ALA A 124 8.01 3.82 1.52
C ALA A 124 9.13 3.31 0.59
N TYR A 125 9.36 3.92 -0.58
CA TYR A 125 10.32 3.44 -1.57
C TYR A 125 11.69 3.15 -0.93
N PRO A 126 12.29 1.96 -1.17
CA PRO A 126 13.59 1.60 -0.61
C PRO A 126 14.70 2.45 -1.25
N ARG A 127 15.02 3.55 -0.57
CA ARG A 127 16.16 4.43 -0.83
C ARG A 127 17.39 3.90 -0.08
N ARG A 128 18.57 4.29 -0.57
CA ARG A 128 19.89 3.84 -0.11
C ARG A 128 20.04 3.92 1.41
#